data_AF-A0A1I8GXU9-F1
#
_entry.id   AF-A0A1I8GXU9-F1
#
_cell.length_a   1.000
_cell.length_b   1.000
_cell.length_c   1.000
_cell.angle_alpha   90.00
_cell.angle_beta   90.00
_cell.angle_gamma   90.00
#
_symmetry.space_group_name_H-M   'P 1'
#
loop_
_entity.id
_entity.type
_entity.pdbx_description
1 polymer ?
#
loop_
_entity_poly.entity_id
_entity_poly.type
_entity_poly.pdbx_seq_one_letter_code
_entity_poly.pdbx_strand_id
1 'polypeptide(L)'
;MYSEYKRRLAEEDQFRSGLSDRHMQQKQQKQKTEKNLRRQSQPVLLHQIPSQGRKLVLHFDARNTIFVADLFSRITVEMALNTYISGVVWGVSESDSHWRCISETISIHPPQPGVTSLYKLFEKDIVRVPEDRQLLRETLGNFTEQPHGRKFRPIFEANLAKLRWPYKKIDDRLTVTGRDGSAYHYLLPSFLNLVHALDASGREFCVVVRTFGRDAPHILNALDLLRQGLHPGYDKQLSARINLKPESFDR
;
A
#
# COMPACT_ATOMS: atom_id res chain seq x y z
N MET A 1 -9.62 -24.20 -4.08
CA MET A 1 -9.36 -22.88 -3.46
C MET A 1 -9.99 -21.71 -4.20
N TYR A 2 -9.49 -21.22 -5.34
CA TYR A 2 -10.13 -20.09 -6.05
C TYR A 2 -11.58 -20.38 -6.47
N SER A 3 -11.86 -21.62 -6.91
CA SER A 3 -13.22 -22.08 -7.25
C SER A 3 -14.15 -22.12 -6.04
N GLU A 4 -13.65 -22.51 -4.86
CA GLU A 4 -14.40 -22.49 -3.60
C GLU A 4 -14.54 -21.08 -3.04
N TYR A 5 -13.51 -20.24 -3.22
CA TYR A 5 -13.53 -18.82 -2.90
C TYR A 5 -14.62 -18.11 -3.72
N LYS A 6 -14.70 -18.38 -5.02
CA LYS A 6 -15.80 -17.93 -5.89
C LYS A 6 -17.16 -18.44 -5.42
N ARG A 7 -17.25 -19.72 -5.04
CA ARG A 7 -18.49 -20.34 -4.54
C ARG A 7 -18.96 -19.66 -3.25
N ARG A 8 -18.06 -19.43 -2.29
CA ARG A 8 -18.35 -18.75 -1.03
C ARG A 8 -18.68 -17.26 -1.20
N LEU A 9 -18.02 -16.56 -2.13
CA LEU A 9 -18.39 -15.18 -2.47
C LEU A 9 -19.81 -15.08 -3.04
N ALA A 10 -20.20 -16.03 -3.89
CA ALA A 10 -21.56 -16.09 -4.44
C ALA A 10 -22.61 -16.43 -3.37
N GLU A 11 -22.25 -17.25 -2.38
CA GLU A 11 -23.09 -17.60 -1.23
C GLU A 11 -23.21 -16.42 -0.22
N GLU A 12 -22.15 -15.64 -0.01
CA GLU A 12 -22.15 -14.47 0.90
C GLU A 12 -22.87 -13.23 0.31
N ASP A 13 -22.81 -12.99 -1.00
CA ASP A 13 -23.55 -11.90 -1.67
C ASP A 13 -25.08 -12.13 -1.62
N GLN A 14 -25.54 -13.39 -1.54
CA GLN A 14 -26.94 -13.72 -1.30
C GLN A 14 -27.37 -13.45 0.16
N PHE A 15 -26.43 -13.44 1.11
CA PHE A 15 -26.71 -13.28 2.54
C PHE A 15 -26.64 -11.81 3.02
N ARG A 16 -25.99 -10.92 2.27
CA ARG A 16 -25.81 -9.49 2.61
C ARG A 16 -27.04 -8.59 2.39
N SER A 17 -28.19 -9.16 2.06
CA SER A 17 -29.49 -8.45 2.05
C SER A 17 -30.21 -8.45 3.41
N GLY A 18 -29.59 -8.98 4.48
CA GLY A 18 -30.22 -9.06 5.79
C GLY A 18 -29.26 -8.82 6.97
N LEU A 19 -29.58 -7.76 7.72
CA LEU A 19 -29.36 -7.55 9.15
C LEU A 19 -28.21 -6.62 9.60
N SER A 20 -28.69 -5.58 10.29
CA SER A 20 -28.04 -4.58 11.14
C SER A 20 -27.80 -5.12 12.57
N ASP A 21 -27.00 -4.34 13.31
CA ASP A 21 -26.88 -4.28 14.77
C ASP A 21 -26.08 -5.35 15.51
N ARG A 22 -24.84 -4.98 15.88
CA ARG A 22 -24.16 -5.41 17.12
C ARG A 22 -22.93 -4.54 17.44
N HIS A 23 -23.17 -3.24 17.63
CA HIS A 23 -22.23 -2.32 18.27
C HIS A 23 -22.65 -2.13 19.73
N MET A 24 -22.01 -2.80 20.70
CA MET A 24 -21.94 -2.35 22.11
C MET A 24 -21.16 -3.30 23.06
N GLN A 25 -20.14 -4.04 22.60
CA GLN A 25 -19.28 -4.81 23.53
C GLN A 25 -17.76 -4.70 23.29
N GLN A 26 -17.29 -4.07 22.21
CA GLN A 26 -15.84 -3.97 21.90
C GLN A 26 -15.08 -2.83 22.61
N LYS A 27 -15.73 -2.02 23.44
CA LYS A 27 -15.11 -0.81 24.03
C LYS A 27 -14.13 -1.08 25.19
N GLN A 28 -14.17 -2.25 25.84
CA GLN A 28 -13.33 -2.49 27.04
C GLN A 28 -12.02 -3.26 26.77
N GLN A 29 -11.88 -3.91 25.60
CA GLN A 29 -10.66 -4.65 25.25
C GLN A 29 -9.62 -3.80 24.48
N LYS A 30 -10.04 -2.64 23.95
CA LYS A 30 -9.22 -1.72 23.15
C LYS A 30 -8.11 -1.01 23.96
N GLN A 31 -8.32 -0.78 25.26
CA GLN A 31 -7.39 -0.01 26.10
C GLN A 31 -6.18 -0.80 26.62
N LYS A 32 -6.25 -2.14 26.70
CA LYS A 32 -5.09 -2.96 27.11
C LYS A 32 -4.12 -3.25 25.96
N THR A 33 -4.60 -3.32 24.72
CA THR A 33 -3.76 -3.61 23.54
C THR A 33 -2.98 -2.39 23.05
N GLU A 34 -3.55 -1.18 23.16
CA GLU A 34 -2.87 0.07 22.79
C GLU A 34 -1.63 0.40 23.65
N LYS A 35 -1.61 -0.05 24.92
CA LYS A 35 -0.44 0.15 25.81
C LYS A 35 0.75 -0.74 25.47
N ASN A 36 0.54 -1.90 24.85
CA ASN A 36 1.62 -2.81 24.45
C ASN A 36 2.21 -2.50 23.07
N LEU A 37 1.41 -1.97 22.12
CA LEU A 37 1.95 -1.55 20.81
C LEU A 37 2.84 -0.30 20.88
N ARG A 38 2.66 0.57 21.88
CA ARG A 38 3.48 1.78 22.05
C ARG A 38 4.91 1.50 22.55
N ARG A 39 5.24 0.27 22.97
CA ARG A 39 6.56 -0.07 23.53
C ARG A 39 7.60 -0.54 22.52
N GLN A 40 7.30 -0.64 21.23
CA GLN A 40 8.23 -1.21 20.23
C GLN A 40 8.45 -0.39 18.95
N SER A 41 8.21 0.92 18.97
CA SER A 41 8.69 1.79 17.89
C SER A 41 9.69 2.79 18.45
N GLN A 42 10.92 2.31 18.69
CA GLN A 42 12.05 3.23 18.66
C GLN A 42 12.10 3.85 17.25
N PRO A 43 12.29 5.17 17.13
CA PRO A 43 12.48 5.78 15.82
C PRO A 43 13.73 5.13 15.21
N VAL A 44 13.56 4.45 14.09
CA VAL A 44 14.69 3.99 13.28
C VAL A 44 15.46 5.25 12.92
N LEU A 45 16.64 5.43 13.51
CA LEU A 45 17.58 6.44 13.05
C LEU A 45 17.93 6.08 11.60
N LEU A 46 17.30 6.79 10.67
CA LEU A 46 17.66 6.70 9.27
C LEU A 46 19.16 7.00 9.20
N HIS A 47 19.93 6.06 8.67
CA HIS A 47 21.36 6.26 8.48
C HIS A 47 21.52 7.51 7.60
N GLN A 48 22.34 8.45 8.06
CA GLN A 48 22.61 9.67 7.29
C GLN A 48 23.17 9.26 5.93
N ILE A 49 22.57 9.78 4.87
CA ILE A 49 23.06 9.56 3.51
C ILE A 49 24.40 10.30 3.42
N PRO A 50 25.53 9.61 3.15
CA PRO A 50 26.83 10.27 3.08
C PRO A 50 26.81 11.34 1.98
N SER A 51 27.27 12.55 2.30
CA SER A 51 27.37 13.65 1.33
C SER A 51 28.43 13.38 0.26
N GLN A 52 29.43 12.55 0.58
CA GLN A 52 30.53 12.18 -0.31
C GLN A 52 30.28 10.84 -1.00
N GLY A 53 30.75 10.72 -2.25
CA GLY A 53 30.73 9.48 -3.01
C GLY A 53 30.27 9.68 -4.45
N ARG A 54 30.16 8.57 -5.19
CA ARG A 54 29.60 8.58 -6.55
C ARG A 54 28.14 9.03 -6.53
N LYS A 55 27.70 9.65 -7.63
CA LYS A 55 26.29 10.00 -7.86
C LYS A 55 25.38 8.80 -7.55
N LEU A 56 24.35 9.02 -6.74
CA LEU A 56 23.36 8.00 -6.43
C LEU A 56 22.24 8.03 -7.49
N VAL A 57 22.02 6.93 -8.18
CA VAL A 57 20.87 6.80 -9.10
C VAL A 57 19.88 5.81 -8.50
N LEU A 58 18.66 6.26 -8.23
CA LEU A 58 17.57 5.42 -7.74
C LEU A 58 16.52 5.28 -8.83
N HIS A 59 16.15 4.05 -9.15
CA HIS A 59 15.11 3.76 -10.12
C HIS A 59 13.90 3.15 -9.41
N PHE A 60 12.72 3.75 -9.59
CA PHE A 60 11.46 3.29 -9.02
C PHE A 60 10.49 2.89 -10.12
N ASP A 61 9.85 1.73 -9.97
CA ASP A 61 8.56 1.48 -10.62
C ASP A 61 7.46 2.05 -9.73
N ALA A 62 6.70 3.03 -10.21
CA ALA A 62 5.80 3.79 -9.35
C ALA A 62 4.61 2.96 -8.85
N ARG A 63 4.06 2.11 -9.72
CA ARG A 63 2.95 1.23 -9.36
C ARG A 63 3.42 0.23 -8.32
N ASN A 64 2.58 -0.02 -7.32
CA ASN A 64 2.87 -0.90 -6.20
C ASN A 64 4.05 -0.49 -5.29
N THR A 65 4.72 0.64 -5.54
CA THR A 65 5.88 1.10 -4.74
C THR A 65 5.68 2.50 -4.17
N ILE A 66 5.15 3.44 -4.96
CA ILE A 66 4.98 4.84 -4.56
C ILE A 66 3.49 5.15 -4.33
N PHE A 67 2.61 4.59 -5.18
CA PHE A 67 1.17 4.84 -5.06
C PHE A 67 0.49 3.87 -4.09
N VAL A 68 -0.54 4.39 -3.42
CA VAL A 68 -1.40 3.58 -2.54
C VAL A 68 -2.75 3.21 -3.16
N ALA A 69 -3.02 3.66 -4.38
CA ALA A 69 -4.19 3.32 -5.18
C ALA A 69 -3.83 3.31 -6.68
N ASP A 70 -4.71 2.80 -7.53
CA ASP A 70 -4.57 2.89 -9.00
C ASP A 70 -5.88 3.45 -9.56
N LEU A 71 -5.86 4.74 -9.93
CA LEU A 71 -7.04 5.43 -10.45
C LEU A 71 -7.47 4.91 -11.82
N PHE A 72 -6.53 4.37 -12.62
CA PHE A 72 -6.82 3.88 -13.95
C PHE A 72 -7.50 2.52 -13.90
N SER A 73 -6.94 1.59 -13.13
CA SER A 73 -7.51 0.25 -12.92
C SER A 73 -8.60 0.22 -11.84
N ARG A 74 -9.05 1.40 -11.36
CA ARG A 74 -10.09 1.56 -10.32
C ARG A 74 -9.80 0.76 -9.03
N ILE A 75 -8.53 0.58 -8.70
CA ILE A 75 -8.11 -0.07 -7.46
C ILE A 75 -8.09 1.01 -6.36
N THR A 76 -9.00 0.87 -5.40
CA THR A 76 -9.08 1.79 -4.26
C THR A 76 -7.92 1.55 -3.28
N VAL A 77 -7.69 2.50 -2.36
CA VAL A 77 -6.67 2.39 -1.32
C VAL A 77 -6.86 1.13 -0.45
N GLU A 78 -8.11 0.76 -0.17
CA GLU A 78 -8.44 -0.44 0.59
C GLU A 78 -8.11 -1.72 -0.18
N MET A 79 -8.39 -1.74 -1.49
CA MET A 79 -8.06 -2.88 -2.34
C MET A 79 -6.56 -3.07 -2.46
N ALA A 80 -5.84 -1.97 -2.69
CA ALA A 80 -4.38 -1.99 -2.77
C ALA A 80 -3.78 -2.49 -1.44
N LEU A 81 -4.22 -1.94 -0.31
CA LEU A 81 -3.74 -2.35 1.01
C LEU A 81 -4.02 -3.82 1.32
N ASN A 82 -5.23 -4.31 1.02
CA ASN A 82 -5.56 -5.73 1.13
C ASN A 82 -4.65 -6.61 0.27
N THR A 83 -4.41 -6.18 -0.98
CA THR A 83 -3.52 -6.88 -1.91
C THR A 83 -2.09 -6.93 -1.36
N TYR A 84 -1.56 -5.84 -0.81
CA TYR A 84 -0.24 -5.83 -0.19
C TYR A 84 -0.16 -6.78 1.01
N ILE A 85 -1.16 -6.73 1.90
CA ILE A 85 -1.22 -7.61 3.08
C ILE A 85 -1.22 -9.06 2.64
N SER A 86 -2.00 -9.43 1.61
CA SER A 86 -2.03 -10.79 1.07
C SER A 86 -0.66 -11.27 0.54
N GLY A 87 0.22 -10.33 0.17
CA GLY A 87 1.60 -10.61 -0.29
C GLY A 87 2.61 -10.85 0.82
N VAL A 88 2.31 -10.46 2.05
CA VAL A 88 3.21 -10.54 3.23
C VAL A 88 2.67 -11.43 4.35
N VAL A 89 1.59 -12.15 4.08
CA VAL A 89 1.06 -13.23 4.94
C VAL A 89 1.43 -14.57 4.34
N TRP A 90 1.88 -15.50 5.18
CA TRP A 90 2.52 -16.74 4.75
C TRP A 90 1.76 -17.97 5.25
N GLY A 91 1.79 -19.02 4.44
CA GLY A 91 1.10 -20.27 4.73
C GLY A 91 1.60 -21.43 3.88
N VAL A 92 1.13 -22.62 4.22
CA VAL A 92 1.42 -23.87 3.50
C VAL A 92 0.22 -24.21 2.63
N SER A 93 0.48 -24.64 1.39
CA SER A 93 -0.55 -25.23 0.54
C SER A 93 -0.68 -26.70 0.91
N GLU A 94 -1.85 -27.10 1.38
CA GLU A 94 -2.18 -28.50 1.67
C GLU A 94 -2.67 -29.21 0.40
N SER A 95 -2.64 -30.55 0.41
CA SER A 95 -2.90 -31.42 -0.75
C SER A 95 -4.31 -31.29 -1.33
N ASP A 96 -5.24 -30.70 -0.58
CA ASP A 96 -6.63 -30.42 -0.94
C ASP A 96 -6.83 -28.99 -1.47
N SER A 97 -5.76 -28.27 -1.77
CA SER A 97 -5.78 -26.85 -2.16
C SER A 97 -6.19 -25.90 -1.03
N HIS A 98 -6.16 -26.30 0.24
CA HIS A 98 -6.34 -25.36 1.33
C HIS A 98 -5.02 -24.67 1.68
N TRP A 99 -5.06 -23.34 1.78
CA TRP A 99 -3.94 -22.57 2.30
C TRP A 99 -4.12 -22.37 3.79
N ARG A 100 -3.18 -22.91 4.57
CA ARG A 100 -3.18 -22.73 6.02
C ARG A 100 -2.14 -21.69 6.40
N CYS A 101 -2.63 -20.59 6.95
CA CYS A 101 -1.81 -19.54 7.53
C CYS A 101 -0.90 -20.11 8.63
N ILE A 102 0.40 -19.81 8.58
CA ILE A 102 1.37 -20.29 9.58
C ILE A 102 1.68 -19.26 10.66
N SER A 103 1.37 -17.97 10.44
CA SER A 103 1.63 -16.90 11.40
C SER A 103 0.73 -15.69 11.14
N GLU A 104 0.28 -15.04 12.22
CA GLU A 104 -0.47 -13.78 12.15
C GLU A 104 0.45 -12.55 12.09
N THR A 105 1.77 -12.77 12.21
CA THR A 105 2.77 -11.72 12.01
C THR A 105 3.06 -11.56 10.53
N ILE A 106 2.91 -10.34 10.02
CA ILE A 106 3.29 -9.99 8.64
C ILE A 106 4.81 -9.97 8.49
N SER A 107 5.30 -10.42 7.35
CA SER A 107 6.73 -10.37 7.02
C SER A 107 6.93 -10.17 5.53
N ILE A 108 7.88 -9.32 5.17
CA ILE A 108 8.25 -9.08 3.76
C ILE A 108 8.87 -10.35 3.15
N HIS A 109 9.53 -11.16 3.96
CA HIS A 109 10.19 -12.40 3.53
C HIS A 109 9.50 -13.63 4.12
N PRO A 110 9.54 -14.78 3.42
CA PRO A 110 9.01 -16.02 3.96
C PRO A 110 9.71 -16.35 5.28
N PRO A 111 8.97 -16.64 6.36
CA PRO A 111 9.56 -16.89 7.67
C PRO A 111 10.27 -18.26 7.76
N GLN A 112 9.97 -19.18 6.84
CA GLN A 112 10.59 -20.50 6.76
C GLN A 112 10.53 -21.05 5.32
N PRO A 113 11.39 -22.02 4.93
CA PRO A 113 11.30 -22.68 3.63
C PRO A 113 9.96 -23.39 3.40
N GLY A 114 9.54 -23.49 2.14
CA GLY A 114 8.34 -24.26 1.73
C GLY A 114 6.99 -23.56 1.93
N VAL A 115 6.98 -22.31 2.37
CA VAL A 115 5.74 -21.51 2.53
C VAL A 115 5.55 -20.56 1.35
N THR A 116 4.28 -20.27 1.03
CA THR A 116 3.90 -19.34 -0.03
C THR A 116 3.01 -18.25 0.53
N SER A 117 3.11 -17.04 -0.03
CA SER A 117 2.17 -15.98 0.32
C SER A 117 0.81 -16.23 -0.32
N LEU A 118 -0.25 -15.70 0.31
CA LEU A 118 -1.60 -15.85 -0.23
C LEU A 118 -1.70 -15.23 -1.63
N TYR A 119 -1.08 -14.06 -1.83
CA TYR A 119 -0.98 -13.42 -3.15
C TYR A 119 -0.40 -14.37 -4.19
N LYS A 120 0.73 -15.04 -3.88
CA LYS A 120 1.41 -15.93 -4.83
C LYS A 120 0.60 -17.19 -5.12
N LEU A 121 -0.14 -17.70 -4.13
CA LEU A 121 -1.06 -18.80 -4.36
C LEU A 121 -2.19 -18.42 -5.33
N PHE A 122 -2.87 -17.29 -5.08
CA PHE A 122 -3.93 -16.81 -5.97
C PHE A 122 -3.40 -16.38 -7.35
N GLU A 123 -2.19 -15.82 -7.42
CA GLU A 123 -1.53 -15.49 -8.69
C GLU A 123 -1.35 -16.75 -9.55
N LYS A 124 -0.88 -17.86 -8.94
CA LYS A 124 -0.73 -19.15 -9.64
C LYS A 124 -2.08 -19.71 -10.13
N ASP A 125 -3.16 -19.48 -9.39
CA ASP A 125 -4.48 -20.01 -9.76
C ASP A 125 -5.18 -19.16 -10.82
N ILE A 126 -5.03 -17.83 -10.76
CA ILE A 126 -5.80 -16.87 -11.57
C ILE A 126 -5.04 -16.43 -12.81
N VAL A 127 -3.74 -16.12 -12.68
CA VAL A 127 -3.02 -15.41 -13.73
C VAL A 127 -2.49 -16.40 -14.76
N ARG A 128 -2.95 -16.27 -16.00
CA ARG A 128 -2.46 -16.98 -17.19
C ARG A 128 -1.85 -15.99 -18.18
N VAL A 129 -2.45 -14.80 -18.29
CA VAL A 129 -1.99 -13.68 -19.10
C VAL A 129 -1.90 -12.39 -18.27
N PRO A 130 -1.13 -11.36 -18.68
CA PRO A 130 -0.97 -10.12 -17.92
C PRO A 130 -2.28 -9.43 -17.51
N GLU A 131 -3.32 -9.54 -18.34
CA GLU A 131 -4.64 -8.94 -18.16
C GLU A 131 -5.39 -9.52 -16.94
N ASP A 132 -5.15 -10.79 -16.60
CA ASP A 132 -5.75 -11.47 -15.44
C ASP A 132 -5.33 -10.85 -14.10
N ARG A 133 -4.26 -10.03 -14.09
CA ARG A 133 -3.80 -9.34 -12.89
C ARG A 133 -4.83 -8.35 -12.35
N GLN A 134 -5.76 -7.88 -13.17
CA GLN A 134 -6.88 -7.09 -12.67
C GLN A 134 -7.80 -7.96 -11.80
N LEU A 135 -8.21 -9.11 -12.31
CA LEU A 135 -9.03 -10.08 -11.58
C LEU A 135 -8.37 -10.54 -10.28
N LEU A 136 -7.04 -10.76 -10.29
CA LEU A 136 -6.29 -11.08 -9.07
C LEU A 136 -6.44 -10.00 -7.99
N ARG A 137 -6.28 -8.72 -8.37
CA ARG A 137 -6.40 -7.58 -7.43
C ARG A 137 -7.83 -7.39 -6.93
N GLU A 138 -8.82 -7.59 -7.79
CA GLU A 138 -10.23 -7.55 -7.39
C GLU A 138 -10.55 -8.68 -6.41
N THR A 139 -10.05 -9.89 -6.69
CA THR A 139 -10.23 -11.08 -5.84
C THR A 139 -9.62 -10.87 -4.46
N LEU A 140 -8.41 -10.31 -4.39
CA LEU A 140 -7.70 -10.09 -3.12
C LEU A 140 -8.06 -8.75 -2.46
N GLY A 141 -8.78 -7.87 -3.14
CA GLY A 141 -9.05 -6.49 -2.71
C GLY A 141 -9.95 -6.36 -1.47
N ASN A 142 -10.58 -7.46 -1.03
CA ASN A 142 -11.35 -7.54 0.20
C ASN A 142 -10.82 -8.62 1.16
N PHE A 143 -9.55 -9.03 1.02
CA PHE A 143 -8.94 -10.13 1.76
C PHE A 143 -9.27 -10.15 3.26
N THR A 144 -9.16 -9.02 3.96
CA THR A 144 -9.41 -8.95 5.41
C THR A 144 -10.88 -9.03 5.81
N GLU A 145 -11.81 -8.93 4.85
CA GLU A 145 -13.23 -9.17 5.08
C GLU A 145 -13.58 -10.67 5.00
N GLN A 146 -12.71 -11.45 4.33
CA GLN A 146 -12.90 -12.88 4.11
C GLN A 146 -12.58 -13.71 5.36
N PRO A 147 -13.20 -14.88 5.56
CA PRO A 147 -12.97 -15.74 6.74
C PRO A 147 -11.48 -16.02 7.03
N HIS A 148 -10.69 -16.33 6.01
CA HIS A 148 -9.25 -16.64 6.16
C HIS A 148 -8.38 -15.39 6.41
N GLY A 149 -8.88 -14.19 6.09
CA GLY A 149 -8.13 -12.94 6.22
C GLY A 149 -8.56 -12.07 7.39
N ARG A 150 -9.70 -12.38 8.02
CA ARG A 150 -10.30 -11.61 9.12
C ARG A 150 -9.34 -11.34 10.28
N LYS A 151 -8.45 -12.29 10.59
CA LYS A 151 -7.39 -12.15 11.60
C LYS A 151 -6.43 -10.98 11.33
N PHE A 152 -6.25 -10.58 10.08
CA PHE A 152 -5.37 -9.48 9.66
C PHE A 152 -6.09 -8.12 9.59
N ARG A 153 -7.40 -8.08 9.85
CA ARG A 153 -8.18 -6.84 9.85
C ARG A 153 -7.60 -5.75 10.77
N PRO A 154 -7.12 -6.04 11.99
CA PRO A 154 -6.49 -5.02 12.83
C PRO A 154 -5.26 -4.38 12.18
N ILE A 155 -4.45 -5.17 11.45
CA ILE A 155 -3.28 -4.68 10.72
C ILE A 155 -3.71 -3.82 9.53
N PHE A 156 -4.76 -4.22 8.81
CA PHE A 156 -5.36 -3.43 7.75
C PHE A 156 -5.84 -2.07 8.27
N GLU A 157 -6.68 -2.06 9.30
CA GLU A 157 -7.24 -0.82 9.87
C GLU A 157 -6.14 0.12 10.39
N ALA A 158 -5.14 -0.43 11.08
CA ALA A 158 -4.01 0.34 11.59
C ALA A 158 -3.18 0.98 10.47
N ASN A 159 -2.96 0.28 9.36
CA ASN A 159 -2.21 0.84 8.22
C ASN A 159 -3.06 1.78 7.37
N LEU A 160 -4.34 1.49 7.17
CA LEU A 160 -5.28 2.39 6.48
C LEU A 160 -5.36 3.75 7.21
N ALA A 161 -5.42 3.72 8.54
CA ALA A 161 -5.40 4.94 9.35
C ALA A 161 -4.14 5.79 9.14
N LYS A 162 -2.97 5.16 8.93
CA LYS A 162 -1.71 5.87 8.63
C LYS A 162 -1.69 6.49 7.22
N LEU A 163 -2.49 5.95 6.30
CA LEU A 163 -2.61 6.48 4.94
C LEU A 163 -3.60 7.63 4.83
N ARG A 164 -4.42 7.88 5.87
CA ARG A 164 -5.39 8.98 5.86
C ARG A 164 -4.69 10.32 5.71
N TRP A 165 -5.28 11.18 4.89
CA TRP A 165 -4.82 12.54 4.72
C TRP A 165 -5.02 13.33 6.03
N PRO A 166 -3.95 13.80 6.71
CA PRO A 166 -4.08 14.39 8.03
C PRO A 166 -4.36 15.91 8.00
N TYR A 167 -4.33 16.53 6.81
CA TYR A 167 -4.41 17.99 6.68
C TYR A 167 -5.84 18.45 6.44
N LYS A 168 -6.19 19.63 6.97
CA LYS A 168 -7.55 20.20 6.87
C LYS A 168 -7.99 20.43 5.43
N LYS A 169 -7.09 20.91 4.57
CA LYS A 169 -7.37 21.18 3.17
C LYS A 169 -7.10 19.93 2.35
N ILE A 170 -8.13 19.39 1.73
CA ILE A 170 -8.02 18.33 0.74
C ILE A 170 -7.48 18.93 -0.56
N ASP A 171 -6.57 18.22 -1.21
CA ASP A 171 -6.01 18.59 -2.50
C ASP A 171 -6.05 17.36 -3.41
N ASP A 172 -6.90 17.41 -4.45
CA ASP A 172 -7.11 16.28 -5.36
C ASP A 172 -5.85 15.92 -6.17
N ARG A 173 -4.85 16.81 -6.19
CA ARG A 173 -3.54 16.50 -6.80
C ARG A 173 -2.72 15.55 -5.94
N LEU A 174 -2.96 15.53 -4.63
CA LEU A 174 -2.19 14.80 -3.62
C LEU A 174 -2.96 13.65 -2.98
N THR A 175 -4.27 13.59 -3.19
CA THR A 175 -5.18 12.69 -2.47
C THR A 175 -5.99 11.79 -3.39
N VAL A 176 -6.49 10.71 -2.82
CA VAL A 176 -7.47 9.81 -3.41
C VAL A 176 -8.59 9.56 -2.40
N THR A 177 -9.83 9.49 -2.88
CA THR A 177 -10.99 9.19 -2.03
C THR A 177 -11.14 7.68 -1.84
N GLY A 178 -11.18 7.24 -0.58
CA GLY A 178 -11.46 5.85 -0.22
C GLY A 178 -12.94 5.50 -0.32
N ARG A 179 -13.26 4.23 -0.12
CA ARG A 179 -14.64 3.72 -0.11
C ARG A 179 -15.46 4.28 1.05
N ASP A 180 -14.80 4.67 2.13
CA ASP A 180 -15.42 5.33 3.29
C ASP A 180 -15.65 6.84 3.09
N GLY A 181 -15.37 7.36 1.89
CA GLY A 181 -15.47 8.79 1.56
C GLY A 181 -14.36 9.66 2.15
N SER A 182 -13.42 9.08 2.89
CA SER A 182 -12.28 9.83 3.44
C SER A 182 -11.20 10.07 2.39
N ALA A 183 -10.45 11.16 2.54
CA ALA A 183 -9.27 11.42 1.73
C ALA A 183 -8.06 10.65 2.28
N TYR A 184 -7.31 10.03 1.38
CA TYR A 184 -6.06 9.33 1.65
C TYR A 184 -4.95 9.97 0.83
N HIS A 185 -3.72 9.86 1.30
CA HIS A 185 -2.54 10.16 0.47
C HIS A 185 -2.64 9.38 -0.85
N TYR A 186 -2.33 9.97 -2.00
CA TYR A 186 -2.18 9.20 -3.25
C TYR A 186 -0.76 8.65 -3.41
N LEU A 187 0.25 9.47 -3.07
CA LEU A 187 1.64 9.05 -2.95
C LEU A 187 1.99 8.73 -1.50
N LEU A 188 2.75 7.65 -1.29
CA LEU A 188 3.28 7.31 0.02
C LEU A 188 4.15 8.45 0.58
N PRO A 189 3.90 8.91 1.82
CA PRO A 189 4.75 9.91 2.47
C PRO A 189 6.22 9.48 2.58
N SER A 190 6.50 8.17 2.67
CA SER A 190 7.88 7.65 2.71
C SER A 190 8.70 7.99 1.47
N PHE A 191 8.08 8.06 0.30
CA PHE A 191 8.77 8.48 -0.93
C PHE A 191 9.16 9.96 -0.87
N LEU A 192 8.25 10.82 -0.41
CA LEU A 192 8.53 12.26 -0.27
C LEU A 192 9.60 12.53 0.80
N ASN A 193 9.54 11.80 1.92
CA ASN A 193 10.59 11.81 2.94
C ASN A 193 11.96 11.41 2.39
N LEU A 194 12.00 10.37 1.54
CA LEU A 194 13.24 9.94 0.88
C LEU A 194 13.81 11.06 -0.01
N VAL A 195 12.96 11.71 -0.83
CA VAL A 195 13.40 12.81 -1.71
C VAL A 195 13.96 13.97 -0.89
N HIS A 196 13.32 14.35 0.22
CA HIS A 196 13.85 15.35 1.14
C HIS A 196 15.17 14.95 1.78
N ALA A 197 15.30 13.69 2.21
CA ALA A 197 16.53 13.19 2.80
C ALA A 197 17.69 13.21 1.80
N LEU A 198 17.42 12.87 0.53
CA LEU A 198 18.40 12.95 -0.55
C LEU A 198 18.81 14.40 -0.82
N ASP A 199 17.85 15.32 -0.94
CA ASP A 199 18.09 16.76 -1.14
C ASP A 199 18.92 17.36 0.01
N ALA A 200 18.56 17.04 1.25
CA ALA A 200 19.27 17.51 2.44
C ALA A 200 20.67 16.88 2.62
N SER A 201 20.96 15.75 1.98
CA SER A 201 22.24 15.05 2.13
C SER A 201 23.42 15.77 1.48
N GLY A 202 23.15 16.67 0.52
CA GLY A 202 24.19 17.30 -0.31
C GLY A 202 24.91 16.34 -1.26
N ARG A 203 24.57 15.05 -1.28
CA ARG A 203 25.10 14.08 -2.23
C ARG A 203 24.46 14.32 -3.59
N GLU A 204 25.24 14.24 -4.67
CA GLU A 204 24.66 14.23 -6.01
C GLU A 204 23.78 12.99 -6.21
N PHE A 205 22.52 13.17 -6.64
CA PHE A 205 21.60 12.07 -6.89
C PHE A 205 20.73 12.29 -8.13
N CYS A 206 20.09 11.21 -8.58
CA CYS A 206 19.05 11.20 -9.60
C CYS A 206 17.98 10.17 -9.19
N VAL A 207 16.72 10.57 -9.24
CA VAL A 207 15.58 9.67 -9.07
C VAL A 207 14.89 9.52 -10.42
N VAL A 208 14.88 8.30 -10.94
CA VAL A 208 14.16 7.93 -12.16
C VAL A 208 12.91 7.20 -11.73
N VAL A 209 11.75 7.78 -12.02
CA VAL A 209 10.46 7.14 -11.74
C VAL A 209 9.85 6.66 -13.04
N ARG A 210 9.78 5.35 -13.20
CA ARG A 210 9.03 4.71 -14.27
C ARG A 210 7.57 4.63 -13.85
N THR A 211 6.68 5.09 -14.73
CA THR A 211 5.24 4.94 -14.57
C THR A 211 4.66 4.26 -15.81
N PHE A 212 3.46 3.71 -15.69
CA PHE A 212 2.70 3.23 -16.84
C PHE A 212 1.55 4.19 -17.10
N GLY A 213 1.58 4.92 -18.21
CA GLY A 213 0.47 5.75 -18.65
C GLY A 213 0.33 7.09 -17.92
N ARG A 214 -0.78 7.29 -17.20
CA ARG A 214 -1.29 8.62 -16.77
C ARG A 214 -0.96 9.00 -15.32
N ASP A 215 -0.09 8.25 -14.65
CA ASP A 215 0.24 8.45 -13.23
C ASP A 215 1.29 9.54 -12.97
N ALA A 216 2.11 9.86 -13.99
CA ALA A 216 3.20 10.83 -13.87
C ALA A 216 2.76 12.23 -13.35
N PRO A 217 1.63 12.82 -13.81
CA PRO A 217 1.18 14.12 -13.32
C PRO A 217 1.03 14.19 -11.80
N HIS A 218 0.60 13.11 -11.14
CA HIS A 218 0.42 13.12 -9.68
C HIS A 218 1.75 13.18 -8.93
N ILE A 219 2.76 12.44 -9.41
CA ILE A 219 4.12 12.53 -8.84
C ILE A 219 4.68 13.93 -9.05
N LEU A 220 4.56 14.46 -10.27
CA LEU A 220 5.07 15.78 -10.61
C LEU A 220 4.36 16.90 -9.84
N ASN A 221 3.04 16.81 -9.63
CA ASN A 221 2.30 17.75 -8.82
C ASN A 221 2.79 17.75 -7.36
N ALA A 222 2.99 16.58 -6.76
CA ALA A 222 3.50 16.47 -5.41
C ALA A 222 4.91 17.09 -5.29
N LEU A 223 5.80 16.74 -6.22
CA LEU A 223 7.17 17.25 -6.26
C LEU A 223 7.23 18.76 -6.53
N ASP A 224 6.38 19.29 -7.41
CA ASP A 224 6.31 20.73 -7.68
C ASP A 224 5.76 21.52 -6.49
N LEU A 225 4.77 20.97 -5.76
CA LEU A 225 4.31 21.57 -4.50
C LEU A 225 5.40 21.59 -3.43
N LEU A 226 6.22 20.54 -3.32
CA LEU A 226 7.39 20.55 -2.45
C LEU A 226 8.44 21.57 -2.91
N ARG A 227 8.70 21.66 -4.22
CA ARG A 227 9.59 22.66 -4.82
C ARG A 227 9.09 24.09 -4.64
N GLN A 228 7.79 24.32 -4.45
CA GLN A 228 7.24 25.64 -4.18
C GLN A 228 7.08 25.94 -2.69
N GLY A 229 7.35 24.98 -1.80
CA GLY A 229 7.07 25.10 -0.36
C GLY A 229 5.58 25.17 -0.03
N LEU A 230 4.73 24.63 -0.90
CA LEU A 230 3.26 24.67 -0.79
C LEU A 230 2.64 23.35 -0.34
N HIS A 231 3.44 22.29 -0.17
CA HIS A 231 2.92 21.02 0.31
C HIS A 231 2.60 21.11 1.82
N PRO A 232 1.37 20.82 2.27
CA PRO A 232 0.94 21.07 3.66
C PRO A 232 1.65 20.22 4.72
N GLY A 233 2.29 19.14 4.29
CA GLY A 233 3.07 18.23 5.13
C GLY A 233 4.58 18.46 5.22
N TYR A 234 5.13 19.42 4.49
CA TYR A 234 6.57 19.64 4.43
C TYR A 234 6.88 21.13 4.43
N ASP A 235 7.52 21.61 5.50
CA ASP A 235 7.88 23.03 5.63
C ASP A 235 9.11 23.40 4.80
N LYS A 236 9.93 22.41 4.44
CA LYS A 236 11.15 22.62 3.67
C LYS A 236 10.85 22.56 2.18
N GLN A 237 11.32 23.55 1.45
CA GLN A 237 11.30 23.55 0.00
C GLN A 237 12.37 22.57 -0.54
N LEU A 238 12.06 21.86 -1.62
CA LEU A 238 13.08 21.10 -2.35
C LEU A 238 13.99 22.02 -3.15
N SER A 239 15.30 21.84 -3.02
CA SER A 239 16.30 22.56 -3.82
C SER A 239 16.69 21.81 -5.10
N ALA A 240 16.51 20.48 -5.10
CA ALA A 240 16.78 19.61 -6.23
C ALA A 240 16.03 20.05 -7.50
N ARG A 241 16.72 19.93 -8.65
CA ARG A 241 16.11 20.17 -9.96
C ARG A 241 15.12 19.05 -10.27
N ILE A 242 13.92 19.41 -10.71
CA ILE A 242 12.84 18.48 -11.04
C ILE A 242 12.48 18.66 -12.51
N ASN A 243 12.51 17.58 -13.28
CA ASN A 243 11.95 17.59 -14.63
C ASN A 243 10.42 17.48 -14.52
N LEU A 244 9.73 18.61 -14.70
CA LEU A 244 8.26 18.69 -14.63
C LEU A 244 7.57 18.20 -15.92
N LYS A 245 8.33 17.70 -16.88
CA LYS A 245 7.80 17.08 -18.10
C LYS A 245 8.20 15.61 -18.11
N PRO A 246 7.25 14.67 -18.17
CA PRO A 246 7.58 13.27 -18.41
C PRO A 246 8.35 13.15 -19.73
N GLU A 247 9.44 12.38 -19.73
CA GLU A 247 10.11 12.03 -20.98
C GLU A 247 9.23 11.06 -21.77
N SER A 248 8.91 11.44 -23.02
CA SER A 248 8.29 10.53 -23.98
C SER A 248 9.42 9.82 -24.74
N PHE A 249 9.50 8.50 -24.57
CA PHE A 249 10.29 7.67 -25.47
C PHE A 249 9.39 7.28 -26.64
N ASP A 250 9.63 7.89 -27.80
CA ASP A 250 9.08 7.35 -29.06
C ASP A 250 9.64 5.93 -29.20
N ARG A 251 8.73 4.95 -29.24
CA ARG A 251 9.07 3.53 -29.44
C ARG A 251 8.93 3.15 -30.89
#